data_AF-A0A6I5X8K3-F1
#
_entry.id   AF-A0A6I5X8K3-F1
#
_cell.length_a   1.000
_cell.length_b   1.000
_cell.length_c   1.000
_cell.angle_alpha   90.00
_cell.angle_beta   90.00
_cell.angle_gamma   90.00
#
_symmetry.space_group_name_H-M   'P 1'
#
loop_
_entity.id
_entity.type
_entity.pdbx_description
1 polymer ?
#
loop_
_entity_poly.entity_id
_entity_poly.type
_entity_poly.pdbx_seq_one_letter_code
_entity_poly.pdbx_strand_id
1 'polypeptide(L)'
;MSTVGTRYVASIQVGGGRPVPVTVDTGSSGLVIDSAAVGSAFTATGQHLERHYGFATEGTSNLATSIITTVTTLDDGSRTLSTGMIPVATFADSSRSASMRRTGTYGILGVGPNIAPHSYGLMSPLAQLPAPFWAGFTLDPAAHVLRLGQPQVTSPSAVVPLTRSGVSFPNGHSSWSKDVQLCWSVGARRTCGPTAVDSGGNNGTVSSTLLPDVDHLGNHVAAGTRVAIATPTGQPIGSATSSSLHPVNYTSADHFNSGALPFTAGAVGFDLLDGKLVFQAG
;
A
#
# COMPACT_ATOMS: atom_id res chain seq x y z
N MET A 1 -6.56 9.57 10.56
CA MET A 1 -5.22 9.31 9.99
C MET A 1 -4.35 10.52 10.28
N SER A 2 -3.03 10.39 10.32
CA SER A 2 -2.12 11.54 10.29
C SER A 2 -1.09 11.33 9.17
N THR A 3 -0.45 12.41 8.73
CA THR A 3 0.66 12.36 7.77
C THR A 3 1.97 12.66 8.48
N VAL A 4 2.99 11.83 8.25
CA VAL A 4 4.39 12.16 8.61
C VAL A 4 5.20 12.15 7.32
N GLY A 5 5.52 13.35 6.82
CA GLY A 5 6.00 13.51 5.45
C GLY A 5 4.92 13.11 4.43
N THR A 6 5.27 12.29 3.43
CA THR A 6 4.34 11.77 2.40
C THR A 6 3.63 10.48 2.80
N ARG A 7 3.79 10.00 4.05
CA ARG A 7 3.28 8.70 4.49
C ARG A 7 1.92 8.81 5.18
N TYR A 8 1.03 7.90 4.83
CA TYR A 8 -0.27 7.73 5.45
C TYR A 8 -0.16 6.87 6.72
N VAL A 9 -0.68 7.34 7.85
CA VAL A 9 -0.50 6.66 9.15
C VAL A 9 -1.84 6.26 9.78
N ALA A 10 -1.99 4.97 10.04
CA ALA A 10 -3.11 4.40 10.80
C ALA A 10 -2.65 3.95 12.19
N SER A 11 -3.57 3.92 13.15
CA SER A 11 -3.31 3.36 14.48
C SER A 11 -3.84 1.93 14.56
N ILE A 12 -3.00 0.99 15.01
CA ILE A 12 -3.37 -0.41 15.21
C ILE A 12 -2.86 -0.92 16.55
N GLN A 13 -3.52 -1.94 17.08
CA GLN A 13 -3.09 -2.74 18.23
C GLN A 13 -2.83 -4.17 17.75
N VAL A 14 -1.75 -4.80 18.23
CA VAL A 14 -1.37 -6.17 17.86
C VAL A 14 -1.22 -7.01 19.11
N GLY A 15 -1.88 -8.17 19.16
CA GLY A 15 -1.73 -9.13 20.26
C GLY A 15 -2.04 -8.57 21.64
N GLY A 16 -2.99 -7.63 21.74
CA GLY A 16 -3.34 -6.98 23.01
C GLY A 16 -2.36 -5.91 23.49
N GLY A 17 -1.37 -5.52 22.68
CA GLY A 17 -0.42 -4.45 22.99
C GLY A 17 -1.06 -3.06 23.05
N ARG A 18 -0.26 -1.99 23.20
CA ARG A 18 -0.81 -0.63 23.08
C ARG A 18 -1.06 -0.27 21.60
N PRO A 19 -2.05 0.59 21.29
CA PRO A 19 -2.18 1.14 19.95
C PRO A 19 -0.92 1.90 19.52
N VAL A 20 -0.45 1.66 18.29
CA VAL A 20 0.74 2.30 17.71
C VAL A 20 0.48 2.77 16.27
N PRO A 21 1.15 3.85 15.84
CA PRO A 21 1.10 4.31 14.46
C PRO A 21 1.87 3.37 13.52
N VAL A 22 1.28 3.06 12.36
CA VAL A 22 1.89 2.28 11.28
C VAL A 22 1.68 2.97 9.94
N THR A 23 2.65 2.84 9.04
CA THR A 23 2.52 3.33 7.66
C THR A 23 1.55 2.45 6.89
N VAL A 24 0.54 3.04 6.25
CA VAL A 24 -0.39 2.34 5.35
C VAL A 24 0.25 2.25 3.96
N ASP A 25 0.41 1.04 3.48
CA ASP A 25 1.09 0.74 2.23
C ASP A 25 0.20 -0.14 1.33
N THR A 26 -0.32 0.43 0.25
CA THR A 26 -1.13 -0.30 -0.74
C THR A 26 -0.29 -1.14 -1.71
N GLY A 27 1.04 -0.91 -1.78
CA GLY A 27 1.98 -1.64 -2.64
C GLY A 27 2.49 -2.95 -2.05
N SER A 28 2.11 -3.30 -0.83
CA SER A 28 2.47 -4.55 -0.15
C SER A 28 1.29 -5.17 0.62
N SER A 29 1.45 -6.41 1.08
CA SER A 29 0.44 -7.15 1.84
C SER A 29 1.03 -7.73 3.12
N GLY A 30 0.27 -7.62 4.22
CA GLY A 30 0.64 -8.11 5.54
C GLY A 30 1.21 -7.03 6.45
N LEU A 31 1.25 -7.34 7.75
CA LEU A 31 1.84 -6.47 8.75
C LEU A 31 3.30 -6.87 9.01
N VAL A 32 4.20 -5.88 8.95
CA VAL A 32 5.56 -5.98 9.50
C VAL A 32 5.72 -4.90 10.57
N ILE A 33 6.06 -5.28 11.80
CA ILE A 33 6.03 -4.36 12.94
C ILE A 33 7.23 -4.54 13.88
N ASP A 34 7.55 -3.50 14.64
CA ASP A 34 8.47 -3.55 15.76
C ASP A 34 7.95 -4.53 16.83
N SER A 35 8.80 -5.48 17.25
CA SER A 35 8.43 -6.45 18.28
C SER A 35 8.08 -5.79 19.61
N ALA A 36 8.63 -4.60 19.91
CA ALA A 36 8.29 -3.83 21.11
C ALA A 36 6.87 -3.24 21.08
N ALA A 37 6.20 -3.25 19.93
CA ALA A 37 4.82 -2.78 19.78
C ALA A 37 3.77 -3.90 19.90
N VAL A 38 4.22 -5.16 19.98
CA VAL A 38 3.36 -6.33 20.02
C VAL A 38 3.08 -6.74 21.47
N GLY A 39 1.83 -7.06 21.79
CA GLY A 39 1.45 -7.56 23.12
C GLY A 39 1.72 -9.04 23.32
N SER A 40 1.30 -9.58 24.46
CA SER A 40 1.57 -10.97 24.86
C SER A 40 0.77 -12.01 24.06
N ALA A 41 -0.34 -11.63 23.40
CA ALA A 41 -1.13 -12.52 22.55
C ALA A 41 -0.52 -12.62 21.13
N PHE A 42 0.72 -13.12 21.08
CA PHE A 42 1.51 -13.27 19.87
C PHE A 42 2.19 -14.64 19.89
N THR A 43 1.87 -15.50 18.92
CA THR A 43 2.37 -16.87 18.86
C THR A 43 3.43 -16.99 17.79
N ALA A 44 4.69 -17.07 18.20
CA ALA A 44 5.82 -17.28 17.29
C ALA A 44 5.66 -18.62 16.53
N THR A 45 5.93 -18.60 15.23
CA THR A 45 5.90 -19.82 14.40
C THR A 45 7.25 -20.54 14.35
N GLY A 46 8.32 -19.88 14.81
CA GLY A 46 9.70 -20.33 14.63
C GLY A 46 10.24 -20.14 13.20
N GLN A 47 9.42 -19.60 12.28
CA GLN A 47 9.83 -19.34 10.91
C GLN A 47 10.41 -17.95 10.74
N HIS A 48 11.30 -17.84 9.77
CA HIS A 48 11.92 -16.60 9.34
C HIS A 48 11.54 -16.28 7.91
N LEU A 49 11.31 -15.00 7.64
CA LEU A 49 11.02 -14.50 6.30
C LEU A 49 12.12 -13.53 5.88
N GLU A 50 12.84 -13.89 4.83
CA GLU A 50 13.70 -12.96 4.11
C GLU A 50 12.79 -12.02 3.30
N ARG A 51 12.93 -10.71 3.51
CA ARG A 51 12.14 -9.72 2.77
C ARG A 51 13.02 -8.77 1.98
N HIS A 52 12.49 -8.41 0.82
CA HIS A 52 12.88 -7.22 0.09
C HIS A 52 11.73 -6.22 0.21
N TYR A 53 12.01 -5.01 0.66
CA TYR A 53 11.06 -3.91 0.66
C TYR A 53 11.76 -2.69 0.08
N GLY A 54 11.18 -2.10 -0.97
CA GLY A 54 11.89 -1.14 -1.81
C GLY A 54 13.12 -1.76 -2.50
N PHE A 55 14.21 -0.99 -2.57
CA PHE A 55 15.43 -1.33 -3.31
C PHE A 55 16.53 -2.01 -2.49
N ALA A 56 16.24 -2.44 -1.26
CA ALA A 56 17.22 -3.06 -0.37
C ALA A 56 16.83 -4.50 0.02
N THR A 57 17.84 -5.36 0.17
CA THR A 57 17.73 -6.61 0.94
C THR A 57 17.55 -6.20 2.40
N GLU A 58 16.32 -6.27 2.91
CA GLU A 58 15.95 -5.63 4.19
C GLU A 58 16.11 -6.56 5.42
N GLY A 59 16.76 -7.71 5.23
CA GLY A 59 17.08 -8.65 6.30
C GLY A 59 15.94 -9.61 6.62
N THR A 60 16.07 -10.24 7.79
CA THR A 60 15.18 -11.31 8.24
C THR A 60 14.04 -10.71 9.07
N SER A 61 12.85 -11.27 8.97
CA SER A 61 11.72 -11.02 9.89
C SER A 61 11.33 -12.31 10.59
N ASN A 62 10.89 -12.19 11.84
CA ASN A 62 10.34 -13.33 12.59
C ASN A 62 8.84 -13.42 12.32
N LEU A 63 8.36 -14.60 11.96
CA LEU A 63 6.94 -14.82 11.68
C LEU A 63 6.21 -15.31 12.92
N ALA A 64 5.01 -14.80 13.11
CA ALA A 64 4.08 -15.19 14.15
C ALA A 64 2.65 -15.14 13.66
N THR A 65 1.72 -15.51 14.53
CA THR A 65 0.30 -15.28 14.33
C THR A 65 -0.25 -14.43 15.47
N SER A 66 -1.14 -13.49 15.13
CA SER A 66 -1.77 -12.61 16.11
C SER A 66 -3.07 -12.02 15.59
N ILE A 67 -3.84 -11.43 16.51
CA ILE A 67 -5.02 -10.60 16.20
C ILE A 67 -4.55 -9.16 16.04
N ILE A 68 -4.97 -8.53 14.95
CA ILE A 68 -4.80 -7.10 14.73
C ILE A 68 -6.13 -6.41 15.01
N THR A 69 -6.09 -5.38 15.83
CA THR A 69 -7.22 -4.54 16.18
C THR A 69 -6.98 -3.12 15.65
N THR A 70 -8.00 -2.51 15.06
CA THR A 70 -7.99 -1.11 14.65
C THR A 70 -9.27 -0.43 15.09
N VAL A 71 -9.21 0.89 15.27
CA VAL A 71 -10.39 1.71 15.54
C VAL A 71 -10.71 2.47 14.26
N THR A 72 -11.92 2.27 13.76
CA THR A 72 -12.46 3.02 12.63
C THR A 72 -13.60 3.92 13.10
N THR A 73 -13.74 5.08 12.48
CA THR A 73 -14.87 5.98 12.71
C THR A 73 -15.89 5.74 11.61
N LEU A 74 -17.08 5.31 12.01
CA LEU A 74 -18.25 5.19 11.17
C LEU A 74 -19.18 6.39 11.40
N ASP A 75 -20.19 6.53 10.56
CA ASP A 75 -21.16 7.61 10.66
C ASP A 75 -21.94 7.58 11.99
N ASP A 76 -22.05 6.41 12.63
CA ASP A 76 -22.70 6.20 13.92
C ASP A 76 -21.74 6.16 15.12
N GLY A 77 -20.45 6.44 14.89
CA GLY A 77 -19.42 6.51 15.93
C GLY A 77 -18.21 5.61 15.68
N SER A 78 -17.29 5.61 16.64
CA SER A 78 -16.08 4.80 16.55
C SER A 78 -16.35 3.35 16.94
N ARG A 79 -15.85 2.41 16.12
CA ARG A 79 -15.92 0.97 16.39
C ARG A 79 -14.52 0.37 16.41
N THR A 80 -14.31 -0.51 17.37
CA THR A 80 -13.13 -1.38 17.42
C THR A 80 -13.39 -2.59 16.54
N LEU A 81 -12.54 -2.80 15.55
CA LEU A 81 -12.60 -3.93 14.64
C LEU A 81 -11.35 -4.78 14.81
N SER A 82 -11.53 -6.10 14.82
CA SER A 82 -10.43 -7.05 14.96
C SER A 82 -10.47 -8.08 13.85
N THR A 83 -9.29 -8.50 13.41
CA THR A 83 -9.13 -9.66 12.52
C THR A 83 -9.35 -10.96 13.30
N GLY A 84 -9.41 -12.09 12.59
CA GLY A 84 -9.04 -13.39 13.17
C GLY A 84 -7.54 -13.47 13.50
N MET A 85 -7.07 -14.65 13.92
CA MET A 85 -5.62 -14.89 13.97
C MET A 85 -5.04 -14.94 12.57
N ILE A 86 -4.13 -14.04 12.26
CA ILE A 86 -3.49 -13.93 10.95
C ILE A 86 -1.96 -13.88 11.10
N PRO A 87 -1.20 -14.25 10.05
CA PRO A 87 0.25 -14.09 10.06
C PRO A 87 0.66 -12.63 10.25
N VAL A 88 1.66 -12.40 11.09
CA VAL A 88 2.28 -11.09 11.36
C VAL A 88 3.79 -11.30 11.39
N ALA A 89 4.53 -10.37 10.80
CA ALA A 89 5.99 -10.37 10.87
C ALA A 89 6.49 -9.29 11.84
N THR A 90 7.59 -9.59 12.54
CA THR A 90 8.34 -8.57 13.28
C THR A 90 9.72 -8.36 12.69
N PHE A 91 10.21 -7.12 12.69
CA PHE A 91 11.59 -6.82 12.27
C PHE A 91 12.59 -7.66 13.09
N ALA A 92 13.47 -8.45 12.45
CA ALA A 92 14.59 -9.06 13.17
C ALA A 92 15.77 -8.07 13.27
N ASP A 93 15.87 -7.09 12.35
CA ASP A 93 16.88 -6.04 12.41
C ASP A 93 16.43 -4.84 13.28
N SER A 94 17.20 -4.60 14.34
CA SER A 94 17.02 -3.45 15.24
C SER A 94 17.21 -2.09 14.55
N SER A 95 18.01 -2.01 13.49
CA SER A 95 18.26 -0.78 12.74
C SER A 95 16.99 -0.31 12.01
N ARG A 96 16.23 -1.25 11.46
CA ARG A 96 14.96 -1.00 10.78
C ARG A 96 13.88 -0.54 11.75
N SER A 97 13.73 -1.26 12.87
CA SER A 97 12.87 -0.86 13.97
C SER A 97 13.22 0.58 14.44
N ALA A 98 14.50 0.88 14.64
CA ALA A 98 14.94 2.23 14.99
C ALA A 98 14.61 3.26 13.90
N SER A 99 14.77 2.93 12.63
CA SER A 99 14.43 3.84 11.52
C SER A 99 12.94 4.14 11.45
N MET A 100 12.09 3.14 11.63
CA MET A 100 10.64 3.34 11.65
C MET A 100 10.25 4.25 12.81
N ARG A 101 10.79 4.00 14.01
CA ARG A 101 10.55 4.83 15.19
C ARG A 101 11.00 6.27 15.00
N ARG A 102 12.13 6.51 14.31
CA ARG A 102 12.58 7.88 13.94
C ARG A 102 11.58 8.60 13.04
N THR A 103 10.86 7.87 12.19
CA THR A 103 9.77 8.42 11.36
C THR A 103 8.41 8.44 12.06
N GLY A 104 8.36 8.18 13.37
CA GLY A 104 7.13 8.22 14.16
C GLY A 104 6.17 7.04 13.92
N THR A 105 6.63 5.96 13.31
CA THR A 105 5.83 4.74 13.07
C THR A 105 6.51 3.51 13.65
N TYR A 106 5.74 2.45 13.91
CA TYR A 106 6.25 1.20 14.46
C TYR A 106 6.25 0.06 13.45
N GLY A 107 5.72 0.28 12.25
CA GLY A 107 5.58 -0.78 11.26
C GLY A 107 4.95 -0.32 9.96
N ILE A 108 4.83 -1.26 9.03
CA ILE A 108 4.19 -1.12 7.74
C ILE A 108 2.98 -2.04 7.74
N LEU A 109 1.81 -1.45 7.56
CA LEU A 109 0.55 -2.13 7.32
C LEU A 109 0.34 -2.25 5.82
N GLY A 110 0.78 -3.36 5.24
CA GLY A 110 0.53 -3.71 3.85
C GLY A 110 -0.93 -4.07 3.66
N VAL A 111 -1.67 -3.22 2.94
CA VAL A 111 -3.12 -3.34 2.70
C VAL A 111 -3.47 -3.74 1.26
N GLY A 112 -2.46 -4.01 0.43
CA GLY A 112 -2.61 -4.45 -0.95
C GLY A 112 -3.50 -5.69 -1.08
N PRO A 113 -4.31 -5.77 -2.15
CA PRO A 113 -5.40 -6.74 -2.25
C PRO A 113 -4.94 -8.17 -2.59
N ASN A 114 -3.64 -8.38 -2.71
CA ASN A 114 -3.02 -9.65 -3.03
C ASN A 114 -2.66 -10.47 -1.79
N ILE A 115 -2.42 -11.75 -2.00
CA ILE A 115 -1.64 -12.60 -1.11
C ILE A 115 -0.30 -12.75 -1.79
N ALA A 116 0.77 -12.20 -1.21
CA ALA A 116 2.07 -12.22 -1.86
C ALA A 116 2.58 -13.68 -1.98
N PRO A 117 2.92 -14.17 -3.18
CA PRO A 117 3.62 -15.45 -3.33
C PRO A 117 4.91 -15.43 -2.48
N HIS A 118 5.23 -16.55 -1.82
CA HIS A 118 6.43 -16.69 -0.95
C HIS A 118 6.47 -15.82 0.32
N SER A 119 5.34 -15.23 0.74
CA SER A 119 5.28 -14.36 1.93
C SER A 119 4.89 -15.08 3.24
N TYR A 120 4.96 -16.41 3.27
CA TYR A 120 4.41 -17.25 4.35
C TYR A 120 2.95 -16.94 4.70
N GLY A 121 2.16 -16.63 3.67
CA GLY A 121 0.74 -16.29 3.84
C GLY A 121 0.49 -14.91 4.43
N LEU A 122 1.46 -14.00 4.43
CA LEU A 122 1.19 -12.62 4.80
C LEU A 122 0.20 -11.99 3.81
N MET A 123 -0.85 -11.41 4.38
CA MET A 123 -2.05 -10.99 3.67
C MET A 123 -2.57 -9.67 4.27
N SER A 124 -3.29 -8.88 3.48
CA SER A 124 -3.87 -7.61 3.96
C SER A 124 -4.72 -7.82 5.21
N PRO A 125 -4.38 -7.22 6.36
CA PRO A 125 -5.22 -7.32 7.56
C PRO A 125 -6.63 -6.75 7.35
N LEU A 126 -6.77 -5.74 6.48
CA LEU A 126 -8.08 -5.16 6.17
C LEU A 126 -9.00 -6.14 5.44
N ALA A 127 -8.44 -6.96 4.55
CA ALA A 127 -9.18 -8.02 3.86
C ALA A 127 -9.59 -9.17 4.81
N GLN A 128 -9.08 -9.21 6.04
CA GLN A 128 -9.37 -10.23 7.06
C GLN A 128 -10.32 -9.72 8.17
N LEU A 129 -10.86 -8.52 8.02
CA LEU A 129 -11.87 -7.97 8.92
C LEU A 129 -13.23 -8.66 8.72
N PRO A 130 -14.13 -8.63 9.72
CA PRO A 130 -15.49 -9.12 9.56
C PRO A 130 -16.27 -8.28 8.54
N ALA A 131 -17.35 -8.85 8.00
CA ALA A 131 -18.28 -8.11 7.14
C ALA A 131 -18.87 -6.90 7.89
N PRO A 132 -19.11 -5.76 7.21
CA PRO A 132 -18.86 -5.51 5.78
C PRO A 132 -17.44 -5.00 5.47
N PHE A 133 -16.54 -4.95 6.45
CA PHE A 133 -15.28 -4.19 6.36
C PHE A 133 -14.21 -4.83 5.48
N TRP A 134 -14.29 -6.13 5.19
CA TRP A 134 -13.38 -6.79 4.24
C TRP A 134 -13.61 -6.36 2.79
N ALA A 135 -14.77 -5.78 2.46
CA ALA A 135 -15.18 -5.49 1.08
C ALA A 135 -14.31 -4.42 0.40
N GLY A 136 -13.48 -3.70 1.13
CA GLY A 136 -12.60 -2.70 0.58
C GLY A 136 -12.16 -1.64 1.57
N PHE A 137 -11.56 -0.59 1.04
CA PHE A 137 -11.26 0.62 1.78
C PHE A 137 -11.07 1.81 0.84
N THR A 138 -11.26 3.02 1.35
CA THR A 138 -10.90 4.26 0.68
C THR A 138 -9.83 4.99 1.47
N LEU A 139 -8.73 5.32 0.81
CA LEU A 139 -7.72 6.23 1.35
C LEU A 139 -8.01 7.64 0.83
N ASP A 140 -8.37 8.53 1.76
CA ASP A 140 -8.67 9.94 1.48
C ASP A 140 -7.66 10.83 2.22
N PRO A 141 -6.65 11.36 1.51
CA PRO A 141 -5.65 12.27 2.07
C PRO A 141 -6.26 13.59 2.53
N ALA A 142 -7.21 14.13 1.78
CA ALA A 142 -7.77 15.46 2.02
C ALA A 142 -8.62 15.45 3.30
N ALA A 143 -9.37 14.37 3.52
CA ALA A 143 -10.09 14.16 4.77
C ALA A 143 -9.21 13.61 5.91
N HIS A 144 -7.98 13.16 5.62
CA HIS A 144 -7.14 12.39 6.54
C HIS A 144 -7.86 11.16 7.12
N VAL A 145 -8.54 10.39 6.26
CA VAL A 145 -9.32 9.21 6.67
C VAL A 145 -8.96 7.97 5.83
N LEU A 146 -8.86 6.83 6.51
CA LEU A 146 -9.00 5.50 5.91
C LEU A 146 -10.41 5.00 6.24
N ARG A 147 -11.28 4.95 5.24
CA ARG A 147 -12.65 4.43 5.39
C ARG A 147 -12.63 2.94 5.06
N LEU A 148 -13.19 2.10 5.93
CA LEU A 148 -13.23 0.65 5.74
C LEU A 148 -14.57 0.22 5.17
N GLY A 149 -14.57 -0.86 4.38
CA GLY A 149 -15.72 -1.34 3.64
C GLY A 149 -15.71 -0.89 2.18
N GLN A 150 -16.73 -1.27 1.43
CA GLN A 150 -16.82 -0.98 0.01
C GLN A 150 -16.72 0.54 -0.26
N PRO A 151 -15.83 1.00 -1.16
CA PRO A 151 -15.72 2.41 -1.51
C PRO A 151 -17.06 3.02 -1.95
N GLN A 152 -17.48 4.09 -1.27
CA GLN A 152 -18.73 4.82 -1.56
C GLN A 152 -18.49 6.03 -2.48
N VAL A 153 -17.62 5.91 -3.48
CA VAL A 153 -17.30 7.01 -4.40
C VAL A 153 -18.45 7.16 -5.41
N THR A 154 -19.27 8.19 -5.26
CA THR A 154 -20.50 8.40 -6.06
C THR A 154 -20.24 8.94 -7.46
N SER A 155 -19.12 9.64 -7.67
CA SER A 155 -18.73 10.23 -8.96
C SER A 155 -17.24 10.03 -9.22
N PRO A 156 -16.81 8.82 -9.61
CA PRO A 156 -15.40 8.55 -9.84
C PRO A 156 -14.89 9.24 -11.11
N SER A 157 -13.68 9.80 -11.03
CA SER A 157 -12.97 10.37 -12.19
C SER A 157 -12.37 9.27 -13.07
N ALA A 158 -12.02 8.12 -12.48
CA ALA A 158 -11.55 6.95 -13.18
C ALA A 158 -11.91 5.66 -12.40
N VAL A 159 -12.12 4.58 -13.14
CA VAL A 159 -12.32 3.23 -12.61
C VAL A 159 -11.39 2.29 -13.35
N VAL A 160 -10.66 1.45 -12.62
CA VAL A 160 -9.69 0.50 -13.18
C VAL A 160 -9.98 -0.89 -12.64
N PRO A 161 -10.25 -1.90 -13.50
CA PRO A 161 -10.52 -3.24 -13.02
C PRO A 161 -9.26 -3.86 -12.38
N LEU A 162 -9.48 -4.62 -11.30
CA LEU A 162 -8.48 -5.49 -10.71
C LEU A 162 -8.51 -6.86 -11.43
N THR A 163 -7.34 -7.46 -11.59
CA THR A 163 -7.22 -8.83 -12.10
C THR A 163 -7.28 -9.82 -10.94
N ARG A 164 -8.06 -10.89 -11.03
CA ARG A 164 -8.08 -11.94 -9.99
C ARG A 164 -6.72 -12.63 -9.93
N SER A 165 -6.23 -12.91 -8.72
CA SER A 165 -4.95 -13.62 -8.54
C SER A 165 -5.08 -15.14 -8.76
N GLY A 166 -6.30 -15.68 -8.69
CA GLY A 166 -6.55 -17.12 -8.67
C GLY A 166 -6.43 -17.77 -7.28
N VAL A 167 -6.11 -17.00 -6.24
CA VAL A 167 -6.02 -17.46 -4.85
C VAL A 167 -7.06 -16.76 -3.98
N SER A 168 -7.65 -17.47 -3.02
CA SER A 168 -8.59 -16.89 -2.04
C SER A 168 -7.91 -16.67 -0.69
N PHE A 169 -8.35 -15.63 0.00
CA PHE A 169 -8.05 -15.42 1.40
C PHE A 169 -8.68 -16.53 2.28
N PRO A 170 -8.16 -16.76 3.51
CA PRO A 170 -8.69 -17.78 4.42
C PRO A 170 -10.17 -17.62 4.77
N ASN A 171 -10.71 -16.41 4.74
CA ASN A 171 -12.12 -16.12 4.92
C ASN A 171 -13.00 -16.39 3.69
N GLY A 172 -12.43 -16.96 2.61
CA GLY A 172 -13.15 -17.39 1.41
C GLY A 172 -13.27 -16.34 0.32
N HIS A 173 -12.88 -15.09 0.57
CA HIS A 173 -12.93 -14.02 -0.42
C HIS A 173 -11.77 -14.09 -1.41
N SER A 174 -11.99 -13.61 -2.62
CA SER A 174 -10.96 -13.60 -3.65
C SER A 174 -9.86 -12.58 -3.33
N SER A 175 -8.62 -12.94 -3.60
CA SER A 175 -7.53 -11.97 -3.68
C SER A 175 -7.32 -11.51 -5.12
N TRP A 176 -6.66 -10.36 -5.26
CA TRP A 176 -6.44 -9.69 -6.54
C TRP A 176 -4.95 -9.58 -6.84
N SER A 177 -4.60 -9.35 -8.09
CA SER A 177 -3.27 -8.92 -8.47
C SER A 177 -2.95 -7.60 -7.79
N LYS A 178 -1.69 -7.44 -7.39
CA LYS A 178 -1.17 -6.18 -6.86
C LYS A 178 -1.19 -5.09 -7.94
N ASP A 179 -0.73 -5.45 -9.13
CA ASP A 179 -0.55 -4.51 -10.23
C ASP A 179 -1.82 -4.41 -11.08
N VAL A 180 -2.11 -3.18 -11.50
CA VAL A 180 -3.16 -2.85 -12.47
C VAL A 180 -2.56 -2.27 -13.74
N GLN A 181 -3.28 -2.34 -14.85
CA GLN A 181 -2.83 -1.75 -16.11
C GLN A 181 -3.14 -0.25 -16.14
N LEU A 182 -2.09 0.59 -16.15
CA LEU A 182 -2.19 2.05 -16.27
C LEU A 182 -1.26 2.56 -17.36
N CYS A 183 -1.52 3.79 -17.83
CA CYS A 183 -0.68 4.50 -18.78
C CYS A 183 0.11 5.59 -18.08
N TRP A 184 1.40 5.65 -18.37
CA TRP A 184 2.34 6.62 -17.86
C TRP A 184 2.82 7.51 -18.99
N SER A 185 2.81 8.83 -18.74
CA SER A 185 3.46 9.82 -19.59
C SER A 185 4.59 10.49 -18.80
N VAL A 186 5.81 10.47 -19.33
CA VAL A 186 7.00 11.08 -18.74
C VAL A 186 7.67 11.96 -19.78
N GLY A 187 7.56 13.28 -19.60
CA GLY A 187 7.93 14.24 -20.64
C GLY A 187 7.13 14.00 -21.92
N ALA A 188 7.85 13.79 -23.04
CA ALA A 188 7.24 13.47 -24.33
C ALA A 188 6.96 11.96 -24.55
N ARG A 189 7.41 11.09 -23.64
CA ARG A 189 7.27 9.64 -23.76
C ARG A 189 5.99 9.16 -23.09
N ARG A 190 5.36 8.12 -23.65
CA ARG A 190 4.18 7.49 -23.07
C ARG A 190 4.17 5.98 -23.34
N THR A 191 3.78 5.20 -22.34
CA THR A 191 3.49 3.76 -22.49
C THR A 191 2.41 3.35 -21.51
N CYS A 192 1.91 2.11 -21.63
CA CYS A 192 1.02 1.52 -20.64
C CYS A 192 1.58 0.19 -20.18
N GLY A 193 1.48 -0.09 -18.89
CA GLY A 193 2.04 -1.30 -18.31
C GLY A 193 1.52 -1.58 -16.89
N PRO A 194 1.96 -2.72 -16.33
CA PRO A 194 1.65 -3.07 -14.95
C PRO A 194 2.13 -1.96 -14.02
N THR A 195 1.25 -1.52 -13.13
CA THR A 195 1.51 -0.44 -12.18
C THR A 195 1.01 -0.85 -10.79
N ALA A 196 1.92 -0.81 -9.82
CA ALA A 196 1.55 -0.84 -8.41
C ALA A 196 1.01 0.54 -8.01
N VAL A 197 -0.26 0.59 -7.59
CA VAL A 197 -0.85 1.79 -7.00
C VAL A 197 -0.48 1.81 -5.52
N ASP A 198 0.58 2.52 -5.18
CA ASP A 198 1.38 2.28 -3.97
C ASP A 198 1.55 3.56 -3.12
N SER A 199 0.78 3.64 -2.03
CA SER A 199 0.84 4.72 -1.05
C SER A 199 2.13 4.74 -0.21
N GLY A 200 2.88 3.64 -0.16
CA GLY A 200 4.18 3.51 0.48
C GLY A 200 5.37 3.83 -0.44
N GLY A 201 5.13 3.91 -1.76
CA GLY A 201 6.15 4.09 -2.81
C GLY A 201 6.78 5.48 -2.93
N ASN A 202 6.57 6.38 -1.97
CA ASN A 202 7.04 7.77 -1.96
C ASN A 202 6.67 8.53 -3.26
N ASN A 203 7.62 8.87 -4.12
CA ASN A 203 7.39 9.63 -5.37
C ASN A 203 7.17 8.73 -6.60
N GLY A 204 7.21 7.41 -6.42
CA GLY A 204 7.02 6.45 -7.50
C GLY A 204 8.30 6.11 -8.27
N THR A 205 8.14 5.16 -9.18
CA THR A 205 9.22 4.58 -9.98
C THR A 205 8.74 4.36 -11.41
N VAL A 206 9.53 4.86 -12.37
CA VAL A 206 9.42 4.60 -13.79
C VAL A 206 10.27 3.39 -14.16
N SER A 207 9.66 2.41 -14.83
CA SER A 207 10.35 1.25 -15.37
C SER A 207 11.09 1.62 -16.67
N SER A 208 12.41 1.45 -16.68
CA SER A 208 13.24 1.59 -17.89
C SER A 208 13.01 0.46 -18.89
N THR A 209 12.50 -0.69 -18.44
CA THR A 209 12.13 -1.83 -19.29
C THR A 209 10.87 -1.53 -20.10
N LEU A 210 9.88 -0.86 -19.49
CA LEU A 210 8.60 -0.56 -20.13
C LEU A 210 8.59 0.79 -20.86
N LEU A 211 9.32 1.78 -20.33
CA LEU A 211 9.44 3.11 -20.90
C LEU A 211 10.93 3.49 -21.01
N PRO A 212 11.66 2.92 -21.99
CA PRO A 212 13.05 3.30 -22.25
C PRO A 212 13.13 4.76 -22.72
N ASP A 213 14.34 5.33 -22.69
CA ASP A 213 14.66 6.64 -23.26
C ASP A 213 13.87 7.83 -22.68
N VAL A 214 13.57 7.75 -21.38
CA VAL A 214 13.16 8.91 -20.57
C VAL A 214 14.39 9.72 -20.18
N ASP A 215 14.32 11.05 -20.25
CA ASP A 215 15.39 11.91 -19.75
C ASP A 215 15.60 11.70 -18.24
N HIS A 216 16.82 11.35 -17.84
CA HIS A 216 17.16 10.99 -16.46
C HIS A 216 18.56 11.47 -16.07
N LEU A 217 18.78 11.63 -14.76
CA LEU A 217 20.08 11.90 -14.16
C LEU A 217 20.37 10.80 -13.12
N GLY A 218 21.26 9.87 -13.46
CA GLY A 218 21.46 8.66 -12.66
C GLY A 218 20.19 7.82 -12.61
N ASN A 219 19.76 7.40 -11.41
CA ASN A 219 18.56 6.56 -11.24
C ASN A 219 17.28 7.39 -11.03
N HIS A 220 17.24 8.63 -11.50
CA HIS A 220 16.10 9.52 -11.30
C HIS A 220 15.68 10.19 -12.60
N VAL A 221 14.37 10.24 -12.85
CA VAL A 221 13.79 11.06 -13.93
C VAL A 221 14.24 12.50 -13.76
N ALA A 222 14.69 13.14 -14.84
CA ALA A 222 15.25 14.48 -14.81
C ALA A 222 14.27 15.47 -14.16
N ALA A 223 14.80 16.33 -13.29
CA ALA A 223 14.00 17.37 -12.64
C ALA A 223 13.37 18.32 -13.68
N GLY A 224 12.16 18.81 -13.41
CA GLY A 224 11.37 19.60 -14.35
C GLY A 224 10.53 18.75 -15.32
N THR A 225 10.71 17.43 -15.35
CA THR A 225 9.94 16.54 -16.23
C THR A 225 8.55 16.27 -15.66
N ARG A 226 7.51 16.50 -16.46
CA ARG A 226 6.13 16.14 -16.09
C ARG A 226 5.96 14.62 -16.13
N VAL A 227 5.43 14.07 -15.06
CA VAL A 227 5.01 12.67 -14.91
C VAL A 227 3.50 12.64 -14.70
N ALA A 228 2.79 11.82 -15.47
CA ALA A 228 1.34 11.69 -15.36
C ALA A 228 0.89 10.24 -15.52
N ILE A 229 -0.19 9.91 -14.81
CA ILE A 229 -0.83 8.59 -14.83
C ILE A 229 -2.26 8.77 -15.32
N ALA A 230 -2.68 7.88 -16.21
CA ALA A 230 -4.05 7.80 -16.72
C ALA A 230 -4.46 6.34 -16.85
N THR A 231 -5.77 6.11 -16.97
CA THR A 231 -6.29 4.81 -17.40
C THR A 231 -5.88 4.51 -18.85
N PRO A 232 -5.98 3.25 -19.30
CA PRO A 232 -5.82 2.89 -20.71
C PRO A 232 -6.72 3.67 -21.67
N THR A 233 -7.93 4.02 -21.23
CA THR A 233 -8.91 4.81 -21.98
C THR A 233 -8.69 6.32 -21.88
N GLY A 234 -7.65 6.77 -21.17
CA GLY A 234 -7.20 8.16 -21.14
C GLY A 234 -7.82 9.04 -20.06
N GLN A 235 -8.62 8.50 -19.13
CA GLN A 235 -9.06 9.29 -17.96
C GLN A 235 -7.85 9.60 -17.06
N PRO A 236 -7.65 10.87 -16.66
CA PRO A 236 -6.53 11.25 -15.82
C PRO A 236 -6.71 10.72 -14.40
N ILE A 237 -5.62 10.20 -13.82
CA ILE A 237 -5.56 9.78 -12.41
C ILE A 237 -4.76 10.78 -11.58
N GLY A 238 -3.62 11.25 -12.10
CA GLY A 238 -2.80 12.23 -11.39
C GLY A 238 -1.60 12.67 -12.22
N SER A 239 -0.98 13.79 -11.84
CA SER A 239 0.26 14.26 -12.44
C SER A 239 1.07 15.15 -11.52
N ALA A 240 2.39 15.14 -11.68
CA ALA A 240 3.32 15.99 -10.96
C ALA A 240 4.52 16.31 -11.85
N THR A 241 5.35 17.24 -11.41
CA THR A 241 6.64 17.54 -12.04
C THR A 241 7.75 16.99 -11.14
N SER A 242 8.62 16.13 -11.69
CA SER A 242 9.79 15.59 -10.97
C SER A 242 10.68 16.73 -10.48
N SER A 243 11.28 16.59 -9.30
CA SER A 243 12.22 17.57 -8.77
C SER A 243 13.34 16.87 -7.98
N SER A 244 14.40 17.60 -7.64
CA SER A 244 15.46 17.06 -6.78
C SER A 244 14.99 16.74 -5.35
N LEU A 245 13.96 17.44 -4.86
CA LEU A 245 13.35 17.20 -3.55
C LEU A 245 12.33 16.06 -3.57
N HIS A 246 11.69 15.85 -4.72
CA HIS A 246 10.72 14.78 -4.96
C HIS A 246 11.10 14.00 -6.23
N PRO A 247 12.23 13.27 -6.22
CA PRO A 247 12.69 12.57 -7.41
C PRO A 247 11.81 11.36 -7.67
N VAL A 248 11.40 11.19 -8.93
CA VAL A 248 10.81 9.94 -9.42
C VAL A 248 11.94 9.00 -9.81
N ASN A 249 11.97 7.80 -9.25
CA ASN A 249 13.04 6.85 -9.54
C ASN A 249 12.91 6.30 -10.97
N TYR A 250 14.03 5.99 -11.59
CA TYR A 250 14.11 5.35 -12.90
C TYR A 250 14.94 4.07 -12.75
N THR A 251 14.29 2.92 -12.92
CA THR A 251 14.86 1.61 -12.53
C THR A 251 14.49 0.51 -13.51
N SER A 252 15.22 -0.60 -13.48
CA SER A 252 14.99 -1.78 -14.32
C SER A 252 13.85 -2.69 -13.84
N ALA A 253 12.95 -2.21 -12.98
CA ALA A 253 11.76 -2.97 -12.58
C ALA A 253 10.91 -3.32 -13.81
N ASP A 254 10.17 -4.42 -13.75
CA ASP A 254 9.24 -4.89 -14.79
C ASP A 254 7.84 -4.25 -14.69
N HIS A 255 7.64 -3.36 -13.72
CA HIS A 255 6.41 -2.62 -13.48
C HIS A 255 6.69 -1.17 -13.07
N PHE A 256 5.68 -0.33 -13.20
CA PHE A 256 5.67 1.02 -12.64
C PHE A 256 5.23 1.01 -11.19
N ASN A 257 5.65 2.00 -10.41
CA ASN A 257 5.13 2.27 -9.08
C ASN A 257 4.59 3.69 -9.04
N SER A 258 3.31 3.87 -8.74
CA SER A 258 2.67 5.20 -8.74
C SER A 258 3.23 6.15 -7.70
N GLY A 259 3.80 5.60 -6.62
CA GLY A 259 4.01 6.32 -5.37
C GLY A 259 2.71 6.98 -4.90
N ALA A 260 2.89 8.08 -4.16
CA ALA A 260 1.82 8.88 -3.63
C ALA A 260 1.02 9.65 -4.69
N LEU A 261 1.41 9.63 -5.98
CA LEU A 261 0.81 10.49 -7.02
C LEU A 261 -0.73 10.40 -7.08
N PRO A 262 -1.35 9.20 -7.19
CA PRO A 262 -2.81 9.09 -7.26
C PRO A 262 -3.48 9.59 -5.99
N PHE A 263 -2.83 9.37 -4.85
CA PHE A 263 -3.34 9.76 -3.55
C PHE A 263 -3.22 11.27 -3.35
N THR A 264 -2.16 11.92 -3.80
CA THR A 264 -2.08 13.40 -3.76
C THR A 264 -3.07 14.09 -4.69
N ALA A 265 -3.58 13.38 -5.72
CA ALA A 265 -4.56 13.90 -6.65
C ALA A 265 -6.02 13.75 -6.16
N GLY A 266 -6.26 12.90 -5.17
CA GLY A 266 -7.58 12.73 -4.54
C GLY A 266 -7.74 11.37 -3.87
N ALA A 267 -8.98 11.01 -3.55
CA ALA A 267 -9.28 9.76 -2.84
C ALA A 267 -9.14 8.55 -3.77
N VAL A 268 -8.59 7.46 -3.22
CA VAL A 268 -8.42 6.17 -3.93
C VAL A 268 -9.13 5.07 -3.16
N GLY A 269 -10.15 4.49 -3.79
CA GLY A 269 -10.91 3.34 -3.30
C GLY A 269 -10.41 2.03 -3.87
N PHE A 270 -10.23 1.04 -3.01
CA PHE A 270 -9.98 -0.36 -3.36
C PHE A 270 -11.26 -1.15 -3.08
N ASP A 271 -12.02 -1.45 -4.12
CA ASP A 271 -13.26 -2.24 -4.04
C ASP A 271 -12.93 -3.71 -4.32
N LEU A 272 -12.84 -4.49 -3.24
CA LEU A 272 -12.47 -5.91 -3.30
C LEU A 272 -13.67 -6.80 -3.57
N LEU A 273 -14.88 -6.28 -3.40
CA LEU A 273 -16.13 -6.98 -3.70
C LEU A 273 -16.33 -7.02 -5.22
N ASP A 274 -16.23 -5.86 -5.87
CA ASP A 274 -16.43 -5.72 -7.32
C ASP A 274 -15.13 -5.90 -8.13
N GLY A 275 -13.97 -5.89 -7.46
CA GLY A 275 -12.69 -6.07 -8.12
C GLY A 275 -12.27 -4.87 -8.96
N LYS A 276 -12.24 -3.68 -8.34
CA LYS A 276 -11.89 -2.44 -9.04
C LYS A 276 -11.18 -1.44 -8.12
N LEU A 277 -10.32 -0.63 -8.71
CA LEU A 277 -9.86 0.62 -8.13
C LEU A 277 -10.77 1.74 -8.60
N VAL A 278 -11.08 2.66 -7.69
CA VAL A 278 -11.93 3.81 -7.94
C VAL A 278 -11.15 5.06 -7.55
N PHE A 279 -10.97 5.97 -8.50
CA PHE A 279 -10.26 7.23 -8.28
C PHE A 279 -11.26 8.37 -8.26
N GLN A 280 -11.09 9.29 -7.31
CA GLN A 280 -11.83 10.54 -7.24
C GLN A 280 -10.84 11.69 -7.39
N ALA A 281 -11.16 12.65 -8.25
CA ALA A 281 -10.40 13.90 -8.33
C ALA A 281 -10.67 14.75 -7.07
N GLY A 282 -9.60 15.31 -6.51
CA GLY A 282 -9.66 16.33 -5.44
C GLY A 282 -9.96 17.73 -5.95
#